data_AF-A0A484GIJ4-F1
#
_entry.id   AF-A0A484GIJ4-F1
#
_cell.length_a   1.000
_cell.length_b   1.000
_cell.length_c   1.000
_cell.angle_alpha   90.00
_cell.angle_beta   90.00
_cell.angle_gamma   90.00
#
_symmetry.space_group_name_H-M   'P 1'
#
loop_
_entity.id
_entity.type
_entity.pdbx_description
1 polymer ?
#
loop_
_entity_poly.entity_id
_entity_poly.type
_entity_poly.pdbx_seq_one_letter_code
_entity_poly.pdbx_strand_id
1 'polypeptide(L)'
;NAFYFHCQEMDQLDEQSFAELIARKLSGSRALASKIISKADQLLLFFDGFEELTSTLIDRPEDLSEDWSQKVPWSVLLTSLLSKRMLPGATLIIFLRFTSWKNLNPFLKCPSLITLTGFSVPERSRYFRTYFRNKREADEALSFVMGNTILFSMCQVPVICWMVCSCLKQQMERGANLPHTFPNATAVFVHFLSSLFPTRVRDLFNTTHQEQLKGLCSLAAEGMWERRWVFNKRDLNLARLDETDVETFLRANIFRRVVGNRDLYAFAHLSFQEFFAALLYVLCFPRRLRNFHVLDRFHVLRLIAHPGRKRNHLAQMALFLFGLLNDACALAVERVFRCKVSLGNKKKLLKVAAEPHECDPPTPHHGVPQLFHCLHEIREEVFVSQILNSYRKATLVISRSKDVQVSAFCLKFCRRLQELELTITLIITRASRLYPDPLPASGTMDPDSVKVLSTALKHPHCKLQKLMLENCDLTSLSCKSLISSLASNKNLTHLSLAKNALKDDGAKQLWNALQCSQYPLQRLVLRNCALTSECCPDMASALDKNKNLRSLDLGFNSLKDDGLILLCQALMNPDSGLQIL
;
A
#
# COMPACT_ATOMS: atom_id res chain seq x y z
N ASN A 1 -14.92 18.10 -28.61
CA ASN A 1 -15.93 18.45 -27.58
C ASN A 1 -15.84 17.46 -26.43
N ALA A 2 -15.91 17.91 -25.19
CA ALA A 2 -15.76 17.07 -24.00
C ALA A 2 -17.04 17.06 -23.15
N PHE A 3 -17.51 15.88 -22.75
CA PHE A 3 -18.71 15.73 -21.92
C PHE A 3 -18.45 14.80 -20.75
N TYR A 4 -18.95 15.17 -19.58
CA TYR A 4 -18.84 14.38 -18.35
C TYR A 4 -20.18 13.77 -17.96
N PHE A 5 -20.14 12.48 -17.61
CA PHE A 5 -21.26 11.68 -17.15
C PHE A 5 -20.87 10.95 -15.86
N HIS A 6 -21.63 11.19 -14.80
CA HIS A 6 -21.55 10.39 -13.59
C HIS A 6 -22.55 9.24 -13.71
N CYS A 7 -22.08 8.00 -13.75
CA CYS A 7 -22.85 6.84 -14.22
C CYS A 7 -24.14 6.61 -13.43
N GLN A 8 -24.14 6.90 -12.13
CA GLN A 8 -25.32 6.75 -11.28
C GLN A 8 -26.38 7.84 -11.46
N GLU A 9 -26.00 9.05 -11.87
CA GLU A 9 -26.98 10.09 -12.19
C GLU A 9 -27.81 9.66 -13.39
N MET A 10 -27.13 9.01 -14.33
CA MET A 10 -27.69 8.56 -15.59
C MET A 10 -28.50 7.26 -15.40
N ASP A 11 -28.15 6.44 -14.42
CA ASP A 11 -28.86 5.21 -14.05
C ASP A 11 -30.30 5.45 -13.57
N GLN A 12 -30.61 6.67 -13.14
CA GLN A 12 -31.96 7.08 -12.70
C GLN A 12 -32.82 7.64 -13.84
N LEU A 13 -32.27 7.79 -15.04
CA LEU A 13 -33.02 8.32 -16.18
C LEU A 13 -33.80 7.19 -16.85
N ASP A 14 -35.06 7.49 -17.19
CA ASP A 14 -35.85 6.68 -18.12
C ASP A 14 -35.18 6.60 -19.50
N GLU A 15 -35.76 5.83 -20.42
CA GLU A 15 -35.24 5.66 -21.78
C GLU A 15 -34.96 6.99 -22.48
N GLN A 16 -33.72 7.17 -22.91
CA GLN A 16 -33.22 8.37 -23.56
C GLN A 16 -32.38 7.97 -24.76
N SER A 17 -32.26 8.88 -25.73
CA SER A 17 -31.25 8.78 -26.78
C SER A 17 -29.95 9.46 -26.35
N PHE A 18 -28.81 9.01 -26.88
CA PHE A 18 -27.54 9.68 -26.60
C PHE A 18 -27.54 11.13 -27.11
N ALA A 19 -28.25 11.40 -28.21
CA ALA A 19 -28.46 12.76 -28.71
C ALA A 19 -29.18 13.67 -27.70
N GLU A 20 -30.19 13.16 -26.99
CA GLU A 20 -30.89 13.91 -25.93
C GLU A 20 -29.99 14.17 -24.72
N LEU A 21 -29.12 13.22 -24.35
CA LEU A 21 -28.16 13.39 -23.26
C LEU A 21 -27.15 14.50 -23.55
N ILE A 22 -26.61 14.54 -24.77
CA ILE A 22 -25.69 15.60 -25.20
C ILE A 22 -26.44 16.93 -25.31
N ALA A 23 -27.64 16.95 -25.87
CA ALA A 23 -28.46 18.15 -25.96
C ALA A 23 -28.75 18.75 -24.57
N ARG A 24 -29.04 17.92 -23.56
CA ARG A 24 -29.22 18.36 -22.16
C ARG A 24 -27.99 19.09 -21.59
N LYS A 25 -26.78 18.64 -21.93
CA LYS A 25 -25.53 19.32 -21.53
C LYS A 25 -25.25 20.59 -22.35
N LEU A 26 -25.95 20.79 -23.47
CA LEU A 26 -25.84 21.92 -24.40
C LEU A 26 -27.09 22.81 -24.38
N SER A 27 -27.66 23.05 -23.20
CA SER A 27 -28.84 23.92 -23.01
C SER A 27 -30.06 23.52 -23.87
N GLY A 28 -30.19 22.25 -24.22
CA GLY A 28 -31.33 21.68 -24.96
C GLY A 28 -31.19 21.68 -26.50
N SER A 29 -30.08 22.15 -27.07
CA SER A 29 -29.95 22.25 -28.54
C SER A 29 -29.70 20.90 -29.22
N ARG A 30 -30.77 20.29 -29.74
CA ARG A 30 -30.69 19.01 -30.49
C ARG A 30 -29.89 19.12 -31.78
N ALA A 31 -30.03 20.22 -32.54
CA ALA A 31 -29.29 20.41 -33.79
C ALA A 31 -27.77 20.50 -33.54
N LEU A 32 -27.35 21.19 -32.47
CA LEU A 32 -25.94 21.27 -32.07
C LEU A 32 -25.43 19.90 -31.60
N ALA A 33 -26.23 19.17 -30.82
CA ALA A 33 -25.90 17.82 -30.37
C ALA A 33 -25.66 16.88 -31.56
N SER A 34 -26.57 16.83 -32.54
CA SER A 34 -26.40 16.00 -33.75
C SER A 34 -25.14 16.37 -34.54
N LYS A 35 -24.83 17.66 -34.69
CA LYS A 35 -23.61 18.13 -35.38
C LYS A 35 -22.32 17.77 -34.64
N ILE A 36 -22.37 17.69 -33.31
CA ILE A 36 -21.22 17.27 -32.49
C ILE A 36 -21.05 15.77 -32.55
N ILE A 37 -22.14 15.01 -32.43
CA ILE A 37 -22.13 13.54 -32.45
C ILE A 37 -21.71 13.01 -33.82
N SER A 38 -22.07 13.68 -34.92
CA SER A 38 -21.63 13.31 -36.27
C SER A 38 -20.10 13.41 -36.47
N LYS A 39 -19.39 14.10 -35.57
CA LYS A 39 -17.92 14.14 -35.51
C LYS A 39 -17.42 13.31 -34.33
N ALA A 40 -17.78 12.03 -34.33
CA ALA A 40 -17.50 11.12 -33.22
C ALA A 40 -16.01 11.06 -32.89
N ASP A 41 -15.12 11.13 -33.88
CA ASP A 41 -13.65 11.17 -33.75
C ASP A 41 -13.12 12.33 -32.90
N GLN A 42 -13.87 13.43 -32.79
CA GLN A 42 -13.53 14.62 -32.00
C GLN A 42 -14.28 14.68 -30.66
N LEU A 43 -15.02 13.62 -30.32
CA LEU A 43 -15.81 13.53 -29.11
C LEU A 43 -15.02 12.85 -28.00
N LEU A 44 -14.92 13.52 -26.85
CA LEU A 44 -14.31 13.00 -25.63
C LEU A 44 -15.38 12.84 -24.55
N LEU A 45 -15.56 11.63 -24.07
CA LEU A 45 -16.57 11.31 -23.05
C LEU A 45 -15.88 10.84 -21.77
N PHE A 46 -16.20 11.49 -20.66
CA PHE A 46 -15.73 11.11 -19.33
C PHE A 46 -16.85 10.37 -18.60
N PHE A 47 -16.54 9.18 -18.09
CA PHE A 47 -17.46 8.39 -17.26
C PHE A 47 -16.85 8.16 -15.88
N ASP A 48 -17.63 8.43 -14.84
CA ASP A 48 -17.20 8.32 -13.44
C ASP A 48 -18.28 7.63 -12.60
N GLY A 49 -17.92 7.13 -11.42
CA GLY A 49 -18.89 6.58 -10.45
C GLY A 49 -19.45 5.19 -10.80
N PHE A 50 -18.69 4.34 -11.51
CA PHE A 50 -19.13 2.97 -11.84
C PHE A 50 -19.35 2.08 -10.61
N GLU A 51 -18.67 2.37 -9.49
CA GLU A 51 -18.86 1.69 -8.20
C GLU A 51 -20.26 1.89 -7.62
N GLU A 52 -20.96 2.91 -8.10
CA GLU A 52 -22.22 3.40 -7.56
C GLU A 52 -23.40 3.06 -8.50
N LEU A 53 -23.13 2.31 -9.59
CA LEU A 53 -24.15 1.78 -10.51
C LEU A 53 -25.01 0.72 -9.83
N THR A 54 -26.32 0.81 -10.04
CA THR A 54 -27.29 -0.20 -9.58
C THR A 54 -27.74 -1.12 -10.70
N SER A 55 -27.74 -0.65 -11.95
CA SER A 55 -28.05 -1.48 -13.11
C SER A 55 -26.92 -2.43 -13.49
N THR A 56 -27.30 -3.60 -13.98
CA THR A 56 -26.40 -4.57 -14.62
C THR A 56 -26.11 -4.15 -16.05
N LEU A 57 -24.82 -4.14 -16.42
CA LEU A 57 -24.38 -3.96 -17.80
C LEU A 57 -24.85 -5.13 -18.68
N ILE A 58 -25.07 -4.85 -19.96
CA ILE A 58 -25.70 -5.78 -20.89
C ILE A 58 -24.65 -6.66 -21.57
N ASP A 59 -24.66 -7.96 -21.29
CA ASP A 59 -23.66 -8.90 -21.82
C ASP A 59 -23.88 -9.31 -23.28
N ARG A 60 -25.11 -9.18 -23.79
CA ARG A 60 -25.49 -9.66 -25.12
C ARG A 60 -25.28 -8.58 -26.18
N PRO A 61 -24.40 -8.78 -27.18
CA PRO A 61 -24.16 -7.80 -28.22
C PRO A 61 -25.40 -7.47 -29.06
N GLU A 62 -26.35 -8.41 -29.19
CA GLU A 62 -27.58 -8.24 -29.97
C GLU A 62 -28.53 -7.21 -29.36
N ASP A 63 -28.45 -7.03 -28.03
CA ASP A 63 -29.30 -6.12 -27.27
C ASP A 63 -28.73 -4.67 -27.25
N LEU A 64 -27.58 -4.44 -27.90
CA LEU A 64 -26.89 -3.15 -27.95
C LEU A 64 -27.28 -2.35 -29.19
N SER A 65 -27.38 -1.03 -29.02
CA SER A 65 -27.77 -0.11 -30.10
C SER A 65 -26.55 0.51 -30.78
N GLU A 66 -26.62 0.66 -32.11
CA GLU A 66 -25.66 1.44 -32.90
C GLU A 66 -26.15 2.89 -33.11
N ASP A 67 -27.45 3.12 -32.97
CA ASP A 67 -28.12 4.38 -33.27
C ASP A 67 -28.18 5.29 -32.04
N TRP A 68 -27.41 6.37 -32.06
CA TRP A 68 -27.38 7.38 -31.01
C TRP A 68 -28.67 8.21 -30.88
N SER A 69 -29.61 8.09 -31.84
CA SER A 69 -30.92 8.74 -31.82
C SER A 69 -32.03 7.84 -31.28
N GLN A 70 -31.78 6.53 -31.16
CA GLN A 70 -32.72 5.59 -30.57
C GLN A 70 -32.83 5.81 -29.06
N LYS A 71 -34.06 5.81 -28.54
CA LYS A 71 -34.31 5.80 -27.09
C LYS A 71 -34.15 4.39 -26.55
N VAL A 72 -33.24 4.21 -25.61
CA VAL A 72 -32.98 2.93 -24.95
C VAL A 72 -32.64 3.18 -23.48
N PRO A 73 -32.71 2.16 -22.61
CA PRO A 73 -32.27 2.27 -21.22
C PRO A 73 -30.79 2.68 -21.11
N TRP A 74 -30.44 3.36 -20.01
CA TRP A 74 -29.06 3.80 -19.75
C TRP A 74 -28.04 2.65 -19.79
N SER A 75 -28.39 1.48 -19.25
CA SER A 75 -27.52 0.30 -19.29
C SER A 75 -27.16 -0.12 -20.71
N VAL A 76 -28.10 0.01 -21.66
CA VAL A 76 -27.88 -0.26 -23.08
C VAL A 76 -27.01 0.83 -23.71
N LEU A 77 -27.31 2.12 -23.47
CA LEU A 77 -26.50 3.24 -23.99
C LEU A 77 -25.04 3.13 -23.51
N LEU A 78 -24.84 2.96 -22.21
CA LEU A 78 -23.54 2.86 -21.58
C LEU A 78 -22.77 1.67 -22.16
N THR A 79 -23.37 0.48 -22.19
CA THR A 79 -22.69 -0.71 -22.71
C THR A 79 -22.39 -0.60 -24.22
N SER A 80 -23.27 0.03 -25.00
CA SER A 80 -23.06 0.30 -26.43
C SER A 80 -21.90 1.26 -26.69
N LEU A 81 -21.74 2.29 -25.86
CA LEU A 81 -20.62 3.22 -25.93
C LEU A 81 -19.31 2.55 -25.50
N LEU A 82 -19.32 1.82 -24.37
CA LEU A 82 -18.14 1.12 -23.82
C LEU A 82 -17.57 0.07 -24.80
N SER A 83 -18.46 -0.69 -25.42
CA SER A 83 -18.12 -1.68 -26.45
C SER A 83 -17.74 -1.07 -27.80
N LYS A 84 -17.86 0.26 -27.94
CA LYS A 84 -17.65 1.02 -29.19
C LYS A 84 -18.59 0.60 -30.31
N ARG A 85 -19.72 -0.03 -30.01
CA ARG A 85 -20.78 -0.31 -30.98
C ARG A 85 -21.50 0.98 -31.36
N MET A 86 -21.80 1.81 -30.37
CA MET A 86 -22.24 3.19 -30.56
C MET A 86 -21.02 4.12 -30.55
N LEU A 87 -20.90 5.00 -31.55
CA LEU A 87 -19.84 6.01 -31.68
C LEU A 87 -18.41 5.43 -31.59
N PRO A 88 -18.00 4.54 -32.52
CA PRO A 88 -16.70 3.88 -32.46
C PRO A 88 -15.51 4.86 -32.47
N GLY A 89 -15.66 6.03 -33.11
CA GLY A 89 -14.63 7.07 -33.17
C GLY A 89 -14.46 7.89 -31.88
N ALA A 90 -15.42 7.88 -30.96
CA ALA A 90 -15.35 8.69 -29.74
C ALA A 90 -14.26 8.20 -28.80
N THR A 91 -13.53 9.12 -28.15
CA THR A 91 -12.58 8.77 -27.09
C THR A 91 -13.30 8.70 -25.75
N LEU A 92 -13.06 7.64 -24.97
CA LEU A 92 -13.68 7.44 -23.66
C LEU A 92 -12.61 7.46 -22.57
N ILE A 93 -12.79 8.25 -21.53
CA ILE A 93 -11.99 8.23 -20.31
C ILE A 93 -12.89 7.76 -19.17
N ILE A 94 -12.54 6.63 -18.58
CA ILE A 94 -13.33 5.98 -17.54
C ILE A 94 -12.56 6.07 -16.23
N PHE A 95 -13.14 6.73 -15.23
CA PHE A 95 -12.64 6.75 -13.87
C PHE A 95 -13.20 5.55 -13.12
N LEU A 96 -12.32 4.73 -12.58
CA LEU A 96 -12.69 3.45 -11.98
C LEU A 96 -11.74 3.09 -10.84
N ARG A 97 -12.29 2.57 -9.73
CA ARG A 97 -11.47 1.91 -8.72
C ARG A 97 -10.97 0.58 -9.27
N PHE A 98 -9.73 0.23 -8.96
CA PHE A 98 -9.09 -1.00 -9.44
C PHE A 98 -9.91 -2.28 -9.14
N THR A 99 -10.67 -2.29 -8.03
CA THR A 99 -11.55 -3.41 -7.65
C THR A 99 -12.66 -3.68 -8.65
N SER A 100 -13.12 -2.64 -9.34
CA SER A 100 -14.25 -2.67 -10.27
C SER A 100 -13.81 -3.03 -11.70
N TRP A 101 -12.51 -2.99 -11.99
CA TRP A 101 -11.92 -3.29 -13.30
C TRP A 101 -12.38 -4.63 -13.87
N LYS A 102 -12.42 -5.68 -13.05
CA LYS A 102 -12.79 -7.02 -13.52
C LYS A 102 -14.23 -7.10 -14.02
N ASN A 103 -15.11 -6.29 -13.45
CA ASN A 103 -16.52 -6.25 -13.83
C ASN A 103 -16.71 -5.44 -15.11
N LEU A 104 -15.92 -4.38 -15.31
CA LEU A 104 -16.05 -3.50 -16.48
C LEU A 104 -15.27 -3.99 -17.71
N ASN A 105 -14.10 -4.61 -17.51
CA ASN A 105 -13.18 -5.00 -18.57
C ASN A 105 -13.79 -5.85 -19.70
N PRO A 106 -14.72 -6.81 -19.44
CA PRO A 106 -15.36 -7.58 -20.51
C PRO A 106 -16.09 -6.74 -21.56
N PHE A 107 -16.55 -5.54 -21.18
CA PHE A 107 -17.33 -4.65 -22.05
C PHE A 107 -16.49 -3.65 -22.83
N LEU A 108 -15.18 -3.55 -22.56
CA LEU A 108 -14.31 -2.54 -23.14
C LEU A 108 -13.59 -3.04 -24.40
N LYS A 109 -13.67 -2.28 -25.48
CA LYS A 109 -12.90 -2.55 -26.70
C LYS A 109 -11.48 -1.96 -26.60
N CYS A 110 -10.47 -2.82 -26.47
CA CYS A 110 -9.03 -2.47 -26.42
C CYS A 110 -8.67 -1.36 -25.41
N PRO A 111 -8.97 -1.52 -24.11
CA PRO A 111 -8.75 -0.44 -23.15
C PRO A 111 -7.26 -0.21 -22.85
N SER A 112 -6.87 1.06 -22.72
CA SER A 112 -5.58 1.47 -22.16
C SER A 112 -5.77 1.87 -20.69
N LEU A 113 -4.97 1.30 -19.79
CA LEU A 113 -5.09 1.53 -18.35
C LEU A 113 -4.04 2.54 -17.86
N ILE A 114 -4.51 3.65 -17.33
CA ILE A 114 -3.67 4.63 -16.60
C ILE A 114 -3.98 4.51 -15.12
N THR A 115 -2.98 4.18 -14.30
CA THR A 115 -3.14 4.10 -12.85
C THR A 115 -2.75 5.43 -12.21
N LEU A 116 -3.70 6.10 -11.56
CA LEU A 116 -3.40 7.27 -10.73
C LEU A 116 -2.80 6.80 -9.41
N THR A 117 -1.48 6.95 -9.26
CA THR A 117 -0.74 6.50 -8.08
C THR A 117 -0.73 7.53 -6.94
N GLY A 118 -1.32 8.70 -7.11
CA GLY A 118 -1.21 9.79 -6.13
C GLY A 118 0.18 10.40 -6.07
N PHE A 119 0.53 11.07 -4.96
CA PHE A 119 1.80 11.75 -4.80
C PHE A 119 3.00 10.78 -4.76
N SER A 120 3.98 11.04 -5.62
CA SER A 120 5.34 10.52 -5.52
C SER A 120 6.04 11.03 -4.24
N VAL A 121 7.17 10.40 -3.88
CA VAL A 121 7.96 10.82 -2.72
C VAL A 121 8.37 12.30 -2.78
N PRO A 122 8.90 12.82 -3.91
CA PRO A 122 9.24 14.25 -4.02
C PRO A 122 8.01 15.17 -3.92
N GLU A 123 6.87 14.77 -4.49
CA GLU A 123 5.63 15.54 -4.42
C GLU A 123 5.10 15.63 -2.99
N ARG A 124 5.20 14.55 -2.19
CA ARG A 124 4.85 14.59 -0.76
C ARG A 124 5.71 15.59 -0.01
N SER A 125 7.03 15.52 -0.16
CA SER A 125 7.95 16.47 0.50
C SER A 125 7.68 17.91 0.07
N ARG A 126 7.39 18.14 -1.21
CA ARG A 126 7.00 19.46 -1.73
C ARG A 126 5.69 19.93 -1.10
N TYR A 127 4.68 19.06 -1.05
CA TYR A 127 3.38 19.37 -0.46
C TYR A 127 3.50 19.81 1.00
N PHE A 128 4.25 19.08 1.84
CA PHE A 128 4.50 19.45 3.23
C PHE A 128 5.15 20.84 3.35
N ARG A 129 6.19 21.12 2.54
CA ARG A 129 6.87 22.42 2.55
C ARG A 129 5.95 23.57 2.12
N THR A 130 5.09 23.34 1.13
CA THR A 130 4.12 24.34 0.69
C THR A 130 2.99 24.55 1.70
N TYR A 131 2.53 23.50 2.38
CA TYR A 131 1.39 23.56 3.31
C TYR A 131 1.71 24.35 4.58
N PHE A 132 2.84 24.07 5.23
CA PHE A 132 3.15 24.61 6.57
C PHE A 132 3.59 26.08 6.55
N ARG A 133 3.96 26.65 5.40
CA ARG A 133 4.51 28.03 5.20
C ARG A 133 5.79 28.33 5.99
N ASN A 134 5.89 27.93 7.26
CA ASN A 134 7.09 27.95 8.10
C ASN A 134 7.97 26.73 7.78
N LYS A 135 9.22 26.99 7.41
CA LYS A 135 10.19 25.95 7.06
C LYS A 135 10.50 25.00 8.22
N ARG A 136 10.63 25.50 9.45
CA ARG A 136 10.94 24.66 10.62
C ARG A 136 9.82 23.68 10.94
N GLU A 137 8.59 24.17 10.95
CA GLU A 137 7.41 23.32 11.16
C GLU A 137 7.24 22.30 10.03
N ALA A 138 7.46 22.71 8.78
CA ALA A 138 7.42 21.81 7.64
C ALA A 138 8.44 20.67 7.76
N ASP A 139 9.68 21.00 8.12
CA ASP A 139 10.77 20.02 8.26
C ASP A 139 10.53 19.09 9.45
N GLU A 140 10.02 19.59 10.58
CA GLU A 140 9.64 18.78 11.74
C GLU A 140 8.49 17.81 11.41
N ALA A 141 7.40 18.31 10.81
CA ALA A 141 6.27 17.49 10.41
C ALA A 141 6.66 16.44 9.37
N LEU A 142 7.46 16.82 8.37
CA LEU A 142 7.95 15.90 7.35
C LEU A 142 8.87 14.83 7.96
N SER A 143 9.79 15.21 8.84
CA SER A 143 10.69 14.28 9.55
C SER A 143 9.90 13.26 10.38
N PHE A 144 8.89 13.73 11.14
CA PHE A 144 8.00 12.87 11.89
C PHE A 144 7.26 11.86 10.99
N VAL A 145 6.66 12.33 9.89
CA VAL A 145 5.92 11.45 8.98
C VAL A 145 6.85 10.46 8.28
N MET A 146 8.04 10.88 7.84
CA MET A 146 9.04 9.99 7.23
C MET A 146 9.53 8.90 8.20
N GLY A 147 9.59 9.20 9.50
CA GLY A 147 9.89 8.22 10.55
C GLY A 147 8.81 7.15 10.75
N ASN A 148 7.60 7.35 10.20
CA ASN A 148 6.51 6.39 10.21
C ASN A 148 6.15 5.98 8.77
N THR A 149 6.75 4.90 8.27
CA THR A 149 6.55 4.41 6.89
C THR A 149 5.10 4.09 6.54
N ILE A 150 4.29 3.68 7.52
CA ILE A 150 2.86 3.44 7.29
C ILE A 150 2.18 4.78 7.01
N LEU A 151 2.34 5.77 7.90
CA LEU A 151 1.77 7.11 7.73
C LEU A 151 2.27 7.78 6.45
N PHE A 152 3.57 7.75 6.17
CA PHE A 152 4.15 8.30 4.94
C PHE A 152 3.61 7.62 3.68
N SER A 153 3.38 6.29 3.73
CA SER A 153 2.72 5.56 2.64
C SER A 153 1.27 5.99 2.47
N MET A 154 0.54 6.29 3.54
CA MET A 154 -0.84 6.77 3.44
C MET A 154 -0.90 8.17 2.79
N CYS A 155 0.08 9.04 3.06
CA CYS A 155 0.23 10.36 2.41
C CYS A 155 0.49 10.30 0.89
N GLN A 156 0.58 9.11 0.30
CA GLN A 156 0.49 8.94 -1.16
C GLN A 156 -0.84 9.47 -1.70
N VAL A 157 -1.92 9.32 -0.92
CA VAL A 157 -3.24 9.81 -1.29
C VAL A 157 -3.33 11.30 -0.92
N PRO A 158 -3.58 12.22 -1.87
CA PRO A 158 -3.53 13.66 -1.61
C PRO A 158 -4.42 14.15 -0.47
N VAL A 159 -5.66 13.64 -0.39
CA VAL A 159 -6.59 14.02 0.70
C VAL A 159 -6.11 13.53 2.07
N ILE A 160 -5.44 12.36 2.14
CA ILE A 160 -4.82 11.87 3.37
C ILE A 160 -3.60 12.72 3.72
N CYS A 161 -2.79 13.10 2.73
CA CYS A 161 -1.66 14.00 2.93
C CYS A 161 -2.11 15.33 3.52
N TRP A 162 -3.16 15.94 2.96
CA TRP A 162 -3.80 17.13 3.51
C TRP A 162 -4.27 16.94 4.95
N MET A 163 -5.00 15.85 5.22
CA MET A 163 -5.53 15.54 6.55
C MET A 163 -4.42 15.40 7.60
N VAL A 164 -3.34 14.69 7.26
CA VAL A 164 -2.17 14.53 8.13
C VAL A 164 -1.53 15.90 8.38
N CYS A 165 -1.27 16.70 7.35
CA CYS A 165 -0.71 18.04 7.52
C CYS A 165 -1.61 18.93 8.41
N SER A 166 -2.92 18.89 8.20
CA SER A 166 -3.90 19.63 9.01
C SER A 166 -3.87 19.22 10.48
N CYS A 167 -3.85 17.91 10.75
CA CYS A 167 -3.80 17.38 12.11
C CYS A 167 -2.50 17.76 12.82
N LEU A 168 -1.35 17.53 12.17
CA LEU A 168 -0.03 17.83 12.73
C LEU A 168 0.10 19.33 13.02
N LYS A 169 -0.30 20.19 12.08
CA LYS A 169 -0.28 21.65 12.26
C LYS A 169 -1.05 22.06 13.51
N GLN A 170 -2.28 21.56 13.68
CA GLN A 170 -3.10 21.88 14.85
C GLN A 170 -2.45 21.42 16.17
N GLN A 171 -1.78 20.27 16.20
CA GLN A 171 -1.10 19.80 17.42
C GLN A 171 0.19 20.59 17.70
N MET A 172 0.95 20.94 16.67
CA MET A 172 2.16 21.76 16.79
C MET A 172 1.83 23.17 17.31
N GLU A 173 0.75 23.78 16.81
CA GLU A 173 0.24 25.07 17.30
C GLU A 173 -0.17 25.01 18.80
N ARG A 174 -0.53 23.83 19.30
CA ARG A 174 -0.81 23.58 20.73
C ARG A 174 0.44 23.24 21.55
N GLY A 175 1.63 23.29 20.95
CA GLY A 175 2.90 22.96 21.60
C GLY A 175 3.10 21.46 21.87
N ALA A 176 2.37 20.59 21.17
CA ALA A 176 2.46 19.15 21.37
C ALA A 176 3.75 18.56 20.76
N ASN A 177 4.33 17.58 21.46
CA ASN A 177 5.44 16.79 20.93
C ASN A 177 4.90 15.64 20.06
N LEU A 178 5.17 15.67 18.75
CA LEU A 178 4.57 14.74 17.79
C LEU A 178 4.83 13.24 18.12
N PRO A 179 6.08 12.78 18.37
CA PRO A 179 6.31 11.39 18.76
C PRO A 179 5.57 10.93 20.02
N HIS A 180 5.40 11.81 21.01
CA HIS A 180 4.68 11.47 22.23
C HIS A 180 3.16 11.47 22.03
N THR A 181 2.62 12.39 21.22
CA THR A 181 1.19 12.47 20.91
C THR A 181 0.74 11.32 20.01
N PHE A 182 1.58 10.88 19.08
CA PHE A 182 1.23 9.92 18.05
C PHE A 182 2.07 8.64 18.15
N PRO A 183 1.64 7.64 18.95
CA PRO A 183 2.35 6.37 19.08
C PRO A 183 2.41 5.58 17.76
N ASN A 184 1.45 5.79 16.86
CA ASN A 184 1.34 5.11 15.57
C ASN A 184 0.59 5.97 14.53
N ALA A 185 0.45 5.48 13.29
CA ALA A 185 -0.20 6.23 12.22
C ALA A 185 -1.70 6.42 12.50
N THR A 186 -2.32 5.43 13.13
CA THR A 186 -3.75 5.42 13.48
C THR A 186 -4.11 6.53 14.47
N ALA A 187 -3.22 6.85 15.41
CA ALA A 187 -3.43 7.96 16.34
C ALA A 187 -3.64 9.31 15.62
N VAL A 188 -2.98 9.53 14.46
CA VAL A 188 -3.19 10.76 13.66
C VAL A 188 -4.64 10.86 13.19
N PHE A 189 -5.28 9.74 12.82
CA PHE A 189 -6.69 9.72 12.43
C PHE A 189 -7.61 9.97 13.63
N VAL A 190 -7.31 9.38 14.80
CA VAL A 190 -8.05 9.62 16.05
C VAL A 190 -8.07 11.12 16.37
N HIS A 191 -6.91 11.77 16.33
CA HIS A 191 -6.79 13.19 16.62
C HIS A 191 -7.39 14.08 15.53
N PHE A 192 -7.24 13.72 14.24
CA PHE A 192 -7.88 14.46 13.16
C PHE A 192 -9.41 14.45 13.32
N LEU A 193 -10.01 13.28 13.57
CA LEU A 193 -11.46 13.18 13.77
C LEU A 193 -11.92 13.99 14.99
N SER A 194 -11.10 14.09 16.05
CA SER A 194 -11.40 14.96 17.20
C SER A 194 -11.57 16.43 16.82
N SER A 195 -10.95 16.88 15.72
CA SER A 195 -11.07 18.26 15.21
C SER A 195 -12.32 18.50 14.36
N LEU A 196 -12.92 17.43 13.83
CA LEU A 196 -14.11 17.50 12.98
C LEU A 196 -15.41 17.51 13.78
N PHE A 197 -15.41 16.92 14.98
CA PHE A 197 -16.57 17.00 15.86
C PHE A 197 -16.65 18.39 16.51
N PRO A 198 -17.81 19.08 16.44
CA PRO A 198 -17.94 20.42 17.00
C PRO A 198 -17.53 20.46 18.48
N THR A 199 -16.82 21.51 18.89
CA THR A 199 -16.58 21.85 20.30
C THR A 199 -17.86 22.29 21.05
N ARG A 200 -19.04 22.13 20.44
CA ARG A 200 -20.33 22.44 21.05
C ARG A 200 -20.96 21.17 21.62
N VAL A 201 -20.66 20.91 22.88
CA VAL A 201 -21.61 20.94 24.01
C VAL A 201 -20.92 20.17 25.14
N ARG A 202 -20.48 20.95 26.13
CA ARG A 202 -19.79 20.48 27.33
C ARG A 202 -20.75 19.81 28.32
N ASP A 203 -22.06 19.79 28.06
CA ASP A 203 -23.07 19.36 29.02
C ASP A 203 -24.19 18.63 28.29
N LEU A 204 -24.24 17.30 28.44
CA LEU A 204 -25.44 16.47 28.52
C LEU A 204 -25.00 15.00 28.52
N PHE A 205 -25.47 14.25 29.52
CA PHE A 205 -25.13 12.85 29.76
C PHE A 205 -25.40 11.99 28.50
N ASN A 206 -24.32 11.58 27.82
CA ASN A 206 -24.22 11.53 26.36
C ASN A 206 -24.53 10.15 25.72
N THR A 207 -25.64 9.50 26.11
CA THR A 207 -26.00 8.17 25.57
C THR A 207 -26.33 8.20 24.07
N THR A 208 -26.88 9.32 23.58
CA THR A 208 -27.23 9.52 22.16
C THR A 208 -25.99 9.53 21.27
N HIS A 209 -24.94 10.28 21.64
CA HIS A 209 -23.69 10.32 20.87
C HIS A 209 -23.01 8.94 20.76
N GLN A 210 -23.09 8.12 21.81
CA GLN A 210 -22.54 6.77 21.77
C GLN A 210 -23.34 5.84 20.84
N GLU A 211 -24.66 6.01 20.73
CA GLU A 211 -25.47 5.26 19.75
C GLU A 211 -25.22 5.75 18.32
N GLN A 212 -25.08 7.07 18.09
CA GLN A 212 -24.69 7.63 16.79
C GLN A 212 -23.35 7.06 16.33
N LEU A 213 -22.33 7.11 17.19
CA LEU A 213 -21.00 6.58 16.90
C LEU A 213 -21.04 5.08 16.61
N LYS A 214 -21.83 4.33 17.39
CA LYS A 214 -22.03 2.89 17.16
C LYS A 214 -22.70 2.62 15.83
N GLY A 215 -23.72 3.38 15.46
CA GLY A 215 -24.41 3.28 14.18
C GLY A 215 -23.45 3.49 13.02
N LEU A 216 -22.68 4.58 13.06
CA LEU A 216 -21.65 4.91 12.08
C LEU A 216 -20.59 3.80 11.96
N CYS A 217 -20.08 3.29 13.08
CA CYS A 217 -19.10 2.21 13.10
C CYS A 217 -19.67 0.89 12.58
N SER A 218 -20.94 0.60 12.84
CA SER A 218 -21.61 -0.62 12.39
C SER A 218 -21.82 -0.60 10.88
N LEU A 219 -22.35 0.51 10.36
CA LEU A 219 -22.52 0.76 8.93
C LEU A 219 -21.19 0.63 8.17
N ALA A 220 -20.13 1.23 8.74
CA ALA A 220 -18.79 1.16 8.17
C ALA A 220 -18.27 -0.28 8.11
N ALA A 221 -18.38 -1.03 9.21
CA ALA A 221 -17.89 -2.40 9.28
C ALA A 221 -18.65 -3.34 8.33
N GLU A 222 -19.98 -3.27 8.29
CA GLU A 222 -20.80 -4.04 7.35
C GLU A 222 -20.38 -3.74 5.92
N GLY A 223 -20.25 -2.46 5.56
CA GLY A 223 -19.78 -2.04 4.24
C GLY A 223 -18.39 -2.59 3.90
N MET A 224 -17.45 -2.63 4.84
CA MET A 224 -16.13 -3.22 4.61
C MET A 224 -16.20 -4.73 4.38
N TRP A 225 -17.00 -5.47 5.16
CA TRP A 225 -17.11 -6.93 5.03
C TRP A 225 -17.85 -7.37 3.77
N GLU A 226 -18.88 -6.61 3.36
CA GLU A 226 -19.73 -6.86 2.20
C GLU A 226 -19.23 -6.17 0.91
N ARG A 227 -18.19 -5.33 1.01
CA ARG A 227 -17.64 -4.51 -0.10
C ARG A 227 -18.64 -3.49 -0.66
N ARG A 228 -19.42 -2.88 0.24
CA ARG A 228 -20.35 -1.78 -0.08
C ARG A 228 -19.73 -0.44 0.28
N TRP A 229 -19.89 0.52 -0.63
CA TRP A 229 -19.32 1.87 -0.52
C TRP A 229 -20.38 2.98 -0.52
N VAL A 230 -21.62 2.62 -0.84
CA VAL A 230 -22.79 3.49 -0.94
C VAL A 230 -23.91 2.90 -0.08
N PHE A 231 -24.63 3.76 0.63
CA PHE A 231 -25.65 3.42 1.60
C PHE A 231 -26.91 4.25 1.34
N ASN A 232 -28.07 3.60 1.40
CA ASN A 232 -29.36 4.24 1.24
C ASN A 232 -29.98 4.60 2.60
N LYS A 233 -31.15 5.28 2.59
CA LYS A 233 -31.91 5.60 3.82
C LYS A 233 -32.24 4.37 4.68
N ARG A 234 -32.53 3.20 4.07
CA ARG A 234 -32.82 1.98 4.83
C ARG A 234 -31.59 1.50 5.59
N ASP A 235 -30.41 1.56 4.98
CA ASP A 235 -29.15 1.20 5.62
C ASP A 235 -28.85 2.12 6.81
N LEU A 236 -29.06 3.43 6.66
CA LEU A 236 -28.90 4.41 7.73
C LEU A 236 -29.87 4.15 8.89
N ASN A 237 -31.13 3.83 8.57
CA ASN A 237 -32.14 3.49 9.57
C ASN A 237 -31.79 2.19 10.31
N LEU A 238 -31.27 1.16 9.63
CA LEU A 238 -30.79 -0.08 10.25
C LEU A 238 -29.59 0.19 11.18
N ALA A 239 -28.74 1.13 10.80
CA ALA A 239 -27.66 1.63 11.64
C ALA A 239 -28.13 2.55 12.78
N ARG A 240 -29.44 2.84 12.88
CA ARG A 240 -30.04 3.75 13.87
C ARG A 240 -29.47 5.17 13.82
N LEU A 241 -29.20 5.65 12.61
CA LEU A 241 -28.81 7.03 12.35
C LEU A 241 -30.04 7.79 11.84
N ASP A 242 -30.47 8.80 12.58
CA ASP A 242 -31.57 9.65 12.16
C ASP A 242 -31.12 10.75 11.18
N GLU A 243 -32.06 11.54 10.66
CA GLU A 243 -31.73 12.61 9.70
C GLU A 243 -30.80 13.69 10.27
N THR A 244 -30.89 13.97 11.57
CA THR A 244 -30.05 14.98 12.25
C THR A 244 -28.61 14.47 12.43
N ASP A 245 -28.45 13.17 12.68
CA ASP A 245 -27.16 12.50 12.76
C ASP A 245 -26.45 12.55 11.41
N VAL A 246 -27.18 12.18 10.35
CA VAL A 246 -26.66 12.16 8.97
C VAL A 246 -26.23 13.56 8.55
N GLU A 247 -27.04 14.58 8.83
CA GLU A 247 -26.71 15.97 8.53
C GLU A 247 -25.48 16.45 9.32
N THR A 248 -25.32 16.01 10.56
CA THR A 248 -24.11 16.29 11.35
C THR A 248 -22.86 15.68 10.70
N PHE A 249 -22.94 14.44 10.23
CA PHE A 249 -21.82 13.78 9.55
C PHE A 249 -21.53 14.35 8.16
N LEU A 250 -22.52 14.89 7.46
CA LEU A 250 -22.32 15.64 6.22
C LEU A 250 -21.56 16.95 6.49
N ARG A 251 -21.98 17.72 7.51
CA ARG A 251 -21.31 18.98 7.91
C ARG A 251 -19.87 18.76 8.39
N ALA A 252 -19.63 17.63 9.06
CA ALA A 252 -18.30 17.21 9.47
C ALA A 252 -17.44 16.64 8.34
N ASN A 253 -17.96 16.54 7.10
CA ASN A 253 -17.31 15.90 5.95
C ASN A 253 -16.90 14.43 6.24
N ILE A 254 -17.64 13.73 7.09
CA ILE A 254 -17.50 12.27 7.29
C ILE A 254 -18.29 11.54 6.21
N PHE A 255 -19.50 12.03 5.92
CA PHE A 255 -20.30 11.60 4.77
C PHE A 255 -20.25 12.62 3.64
N ARG A 256 -20.57 12.12 2.45
CA ARG A 256 -20.94 12.92 1.29
C ARG A 256 -22.26 12.38 0.74
N ARG A 257 -23.08 13.27 0.17
CA ARG A 257 -24.19 12.84 -0.68
C ARG A 257 -23.63 12.41 -2.02
N VAL A 258 -24.24 11.38 -2.58
CA VAL A 258 -23.86 10.91 -3.90
C VAL A 258 -24.49 11.83 -4.95
N VAL A 259 -23.72 12.19 -5.98
CA VAL A 259 -24.15 13.21 -6.95
C VAL A 259 -25.35 12.68 -7.74
N GLY A 260 -26.38 13.51 -7.89
CA GLY A 260 -27.65 13.18 -8.55
C GLY A 260 -28.57 12.20 -7.81
N ASN A 261 -28.28 11.80 -6.56
CA ASN A 261 -29.26 11.12 -5.71
C ASN A 261 -29.22 11.65 -4.28
N ARG A 262 -30.30 12.33 -3.85
CA ARG A 262 -30.36 12.92 -2.50
C ARG A 262 -30.46 11.88 -1.38
N ASP A 263 -30.84 10.64 -1.70
CA ASP A 263 -31.13 9.57 -0.73
C ASP A 263 -30.01 8.52 -0.62
N LEU A 264 -28.92 8.72 -1.36
CA LEU A 264 -27.73 7.86 -1.31
C LEU A 264 -26.54 8.62 -0.73
N TYR A 265 -25.84 7.92 0.16
CA TYR A 265 -24.76 8.46 0.99
C TYR A 265 -23.53 7.57 0.86
N ALA A 266 -22.35 8.19 0.89
CA ALA A 266 -21.08 7.48 0.95
C ALA A 266 -20.20 8.12 2.02
N PHE A 267 -19.24 7.38 2.55
CA PHE A 267 -18.15 8.01 3.30
C PHE A 267 -17.41 8.98 2.38
N ALA A 268 -17.10 10.18 2.88
CA ALA A 268 -16.41 11.22 2.12
C ALA A 268 -15.05 10.72 1.59
N HIS A 269 -14.42 9.81 2.35
CA HIS A 269 -13.25 9.07 1.90
C HIS A 269 -13.27 7.63 2.45
N LEU A 270 -12.76 6.67 1.66
CA LEU A 270 -12.72 5.26 2.03
C LEU A 270 -11.99 5.00 3.36
N SER A 271 -10.93 5.78 3.65
CA SER A 271 -10.20 5.66 4.92
C SER A 271 -11.05 5.93 6.15
N PHE A 272 -12.11 6.76 6.04
CA PHE A 272 -13.04 6.98 7.15
C PHE A 272 -13.88 5.75 7.39
N GLN A 273 -14.38 5.12 6.32
CA GLN A 273 -15.09 3.85 6.42
C GLN A 273 -14.18 2.77 7.05
N GLU A 274 -12.94 2.63 6.57
CA GLU A 274 -11.98 1.67 7.12
C GLU A 274 -11.65 1.92 8.60
N PHE A 275 -11.52 3.20 8.99
CA PHE A 275 -11.24 3.60 10.37
C PHE A 275 -12.43 3.33 11.30
N PHE A 276 -13.64 3.79 10.95
CA PHE A 276 -14.84 3.57 11.77
C PHE A 276 -15.20 2.08 11.85
N ALA A 277 -14.96 1.32 10.77
CA ALA A 277 -15.09 -0.14 10.78
C ALA A 277 -14.15 -0.78 11.81
N ALA A 278 -12.89 -0.36 11.87
CA ALA A 278 -11.94 -0.86 12.87
C ALA A 278 -12.32 -0.43 14.29
N LEU A 279 -12.81 0.80 14.45
CA LEU A 279 -13.22 1.38 15.73
C LEU A 279 -14.33 0.58 16.42
N LEU A 280 -15.26 -0.01 15.64
CA LEU A 280 -16.32 -0.88 16.14
C LEU A 280 -15.82 -2.01 17.05
N TYR A 281 -14.62 -2.54 16.75
CA TYR A 281 -14.03 -3.70 17.41
C TYR A 281 -13.18 -3.37 18.64
N VAL A 282 -13.06 -2.09 18.98
CA VAL A 282 -12.37 -1.65 20.20
C VAL A 282 -13.29 -0.90 21.15
N LEU A 283 -14.35 -0.25 20.65
CA LEU A 283 -15.28 0.51 21.50
C LEU A 283 -16.20 -0.38 22.34
N CYS A 284 -16.46 0.07 23.57
CA CYS A 284 -17.44 -0.52 24.48
C CYS A 284 -18.79 0.18 24.41
N PHE A 285 -19.86 -0.57 24.11
CA PHE A 285 -21.24 -0.10 24.11
C PHE A 285 -22.03 -0.74 25.26
N PRO A 286 -22.52 0.04 26.25
CA PRO A 286 -23.10 -0.47 27.50
C PRO A 286 -24.32 -1.40 27.35
N ARG A 287 -25.03 -1.34 26.22
CA ARG A 287 -26.31 -2.04 25.99
C ARG A 287 -26.16 -3.46 25.42
N ARG A 288 -25.03 -4.15 25.62
CA ARG A 288 -24.77 -5.47 25.04
C ARG A 288 -24.35 -6.50 26.08
N LEU A 289 -24.69 -7.77 25.82
CA LEU A 289 -24.25 -8.94 26.60
C LEU A 289 -22.73 -9.01 26.74
N ARG A 290 -22.00 -8.59 25.69
CA ARG A 290 -20.57 -8.29 25.75
C ARG A 290 -20.38 -6.81 25.49
N ASN A 291 -19.61 -6.14 26.33
CA ASN A 291 -19.41 -4.69 26.22
C ASN A 291 -18.83 -4.26 24.87
N PHE A 292 -18.18 -5.13 24.09
CA PHE A 292 -17.57 -4.79 22.78
C PHE A 292 -17.84 -5.86 21.70
N HIS A 293 -17.59 -5.54 20.43
CA HIS A 293 -17.71 -6.49 19.31
C HIS A 293 -16.52 -7.44 19.26
N VAL A 294 -16.76 -8.75 19.38
CA VAL A 294 -15.70 -9.76 19.35
C VAL A 294 -15.46 -10.23 17.93
N LEU A 295 -14.20 -10.23 17.49
CA LEU A 295 -13.79 -10.86 16.23
C LEU A 295 -13.73 -12.37 16.40
N ASP A 296 -14.20 -13.13 15.42
CA ASP A 296 -13.96 -14.57 15.35
C ASP A 296 -12.66 -14.90 14.60
N ARG A 297 -12.32 -16.19 14.55
CA ARG A 297 -11.09 -16.67 13.90
C ARG A 297 -11.10 -16.35 12.40
N PHE A 298 -12.24 -16.50 11.73
CA PHE A 298 -12.38 -16.28 10.30
C PHE A 298 -12.12 -14.81 9.93
N HIS A 299 -12.72 -13.88 10.67
CA HIS A 299 -12.53 -12.45 10.45
C HIS A 299 -11.08 -12.02 10.75
N VAL A 300 -10.45 -12.55 11.81
CA VAL A 300 -9.02 -12.29 12.08
C VAL A 300 -8.15 -12.75 10.91
N LEU A 301 -8.32 -13.98 10.43
CA LEU A 301 -7.54 -14.51 9.32
C LEU A 301 -7.72 -13.65 8.05
N ARG A 302 -8.94 -13.18 7.76
CA ARG A 302 -9.18 -12.27 6.62
C ARG A 302 -8.48 -10.90 6.77
N LEU A 303 -8.39 -10.37 7.98
CA LEU A 303 -7.71 -9.08 8.25
C LEU A 303 -6.20 -9.20 8.05
N ILE A 304 -5.59 -10.28 8.53
CA ILE A 304 -4.13 -10.49 8.47
C ILE A 304 -3.70 -11.28 7.23
N ALA A 305 -4.64 -11.73 6.41
CA ALA A 305 -4.39 -12.52 5.20
C ALA A 305 -3.39 -11.82 4.30
N HIS A 306 -2.43 -12.62 3.82
CA HIS A 306 -1.43 -12.18 2.87
C HIS A 306 -2.11 -11.65 1.61
N PRO A 307 -1.78 -10.44 1.14
CA PRO A 307 -2.14 -10.04 -0.20
C PRO A 307 -1.28 -10.90 -1.14
N GLY A 308 -1.84 -11.99 -1.66
CA GLY A 308 -1.24 -12.70 -2.81
C GLY A 308 -1.26 -11.79 -4.06
N ARG A 309 -1.52 -12.35 -5.25
CA ARG A 309 -1.73 -11.53 -6.46
C ARG A 309 -2.91 -10.53 -6.35
N LYS A 310 -3.78 -10.66 -5.34
CA LYS A 310 -4.94 -9.78 -5.10
C LYS A 310 -4.68 -8.90 -3.88
N ARG A 311 -4.92 -7.59 -4.00
CA ARG A 311 -4.92 -6.66 -2.87
C ARG A 311 -5.98 -7.08 -1.84
N ASN A 312 -5.58 -7.18 -0.57
CA ASN A 312 -6.54 -7.36 0.52
C ASN A 312 -7.27 -6.03 0.77
N HIS A 313 -8.52 -5.91 0.34
CA HIS A 313 -9.37 -4.74 0.58
C HIS A 313 -9.55 -4.38 2.07
N LEU A 314 -9.27 -5.31 2.99
CA LEU A 314 -9.35 -5.07 4.44
C LEU A 314 -8.01 -4.65 5.05
N ALA A 315 -6.94 -4.57 4.26
CA ALA A 315 -5.58 -4.30 4.76
C ALA A 315 -5.51 -3.02 5.60
N GLN A 316 -6.15 -1.95 5.14
CA GLN A 316 -6.12 -0.66 5.81
C GLN A 316 -7.00 -0.65 7.08
N MET A 317 -8.17 -1.29 7.05
CA MET A 317 -8.97 -1.55 8.25
C MET A 317 -8.18 -2.37 9.29
N ALA A 318 -7.41 -3.36 8.86
CA ALA A 318 -6.55 -4.15 9.74
C ALA A 318 -5.42 -3.32 10.36
N LEU A 319 -4.83 -2.37 9.61
CA LEU A 319 -3.86 -1.42 10.17
C LEU A 319 -4.49 -0.57 11.27
N PHE A 320 -5.64 0.05 10.98
CA PHE A 320 -6.35 0.83 11.98
C PHE A 320 -6.71 0.00 13.21
N LEU A 321 -7.19 -1.24 13.04
CA LEU A 321 -7.51 -2.09 14.18
C LEU A 321 -6.29 -2.36 15.07
N PHE A 322 -5.14 -2.73 14.48
CA PHE A 322 -3.93 -2.97 15.26
C PHE A 322 -3.41 -1.69 15.92
N GLY A 323 -3.49 -0.55 15.24
CA GLY A 323 -3.12 0.74 15.80
C GLY A 323 -4.01 1.16 16.97
N LEU A 324 -5.32 0.92 16.88
CA LEU A 324 -6.29 1.17 17.97
C LEU A 324 -6.10 0.24 19.18
N LEU A 325 -5.48 -0.92 18.99
CA LEU A 325 -5.16 -1.87 20.07
C LEU A 325 -3.85 -1.57 20.78
N ASN A 326 -3.11 -0.55 20.33
CA ASN A 326 -1.99 0.01 21.09
C ASN A 326 -2.51 0.73 22.33
N ASP A 327 -1.89 0.50 23.50
CA ASP A 327 -2.38 1.02 24.77
C ASP A 327 -2.46 2.57 24.82
N ALA A 328 -1.46 3.27 24.27
CA ALA A 328 -1.45 4.73 24.23
C ALA A 328 -2.50 5.29 23.24
N CYS A 329 -2.67 4.63 22.09
CA CYS A 329 -3.72 4.99 21.13
C CYS A 329 -5.12 4.74 21.70
N ALA A 330 -5.32 3.64 22.43
CA ALA A 330 -6.59 3.32 23.09
C ALA A 330 -6.98 4.42 24.09
N LEU A 331 -6.02 4.92 24.89
CA LEU A 331 -6.25 6.06 25.79
C LEU A 331 -6.64 7.34 25.03
N ALA A 332 -6.03 7.59 23.87
CA ALA A 332 -6.41 8.73 23.03
C ALA A 332 -7.85 8.59 22.52
N VAL A 333 -8.26 7.38 22.10
CA VAL A 333 -9.63 7.07 21.67
C VAL A 333 -10.63 7.31 22.80
N GLU A 334 -10.36 6.83 24.02
CA GLU A 334 -11.25 7.05 25.16
C GLU A 334 -11.45 8.54 25.48
N ARG A 335 -10.38 9.33 25.37
CA ARG A 335 -10.42 10.79 25.58
C ARG A 335 -11.21 11.51 24.50
N VAL A 336 -10.98 11.15 23.23
CA VAL A 336 -11.59 11.81 22.07
C VAL A 336 -13.06 11.44 21.93
N PHE A 337 -13.38 10.15 21.93
CA PHE A 337 -14.73 9.66 21.67
C PHE A 337 -15.58 9.52 22.95
N ARG A 338 -15.00 9.77 24.14
CA ARG A 338 -15.68 9.64 25.45
C ARG A 338 -16.39 8.29 25.60
N CYS A 339 -15.79 7.25 25.04
CA CYS A 339 -16.30 5.89 25.00
C CYS A 339 -15.19 4.96 25.48
N LYS A 340 -15.50 4.05 26.41
CA LYS A 340 -14.51 3.10 26.94
C LYS A 340 -14.01 2.19 25.83
N VAL A 341 -12.74 1.81 25.88
CA VAL A 341 -12.12 0.88 24.93
C VAL A 341 -11.89 -0.47 25.60
N SER A 342 -12.11 -1.55 24.85
CA SER A 342 -11.72 -2.91 25.24
C SER A 342 -10.58 -3.41 24.36
N LEU A 343 -9.53 -3.89 25.01
CA LEU A 343 -8.46 -4.64 24.35
C LEU A 343 -8.77 -6.15 24.28
N GLY A 344 -10.03 -6.56 24.46
CA GLY A 344 -10.40 -7.98 24.46
C GLY A 344 -10.06 -8.69 23.15
N ASN A 345 -10.17 -8.00 22.00
CA ASN A 345 -9.77 -8.55 20.71
C ASN A 345 -8.24 -8.70 20.56
N LYS A 346 -7.42 -7.99 21.33
CA LYS A 346 -5.95 -8.13 21.34
C LYS A 346 -5.53 -9.56 21.70
N LYS A 347 -6.14 -10.13 22.74
CA LYS A 347 -5.90 -11.53 23.15
C LYS A 347 -6.31 -12.54 22.06
N LYS A 348 -7.41 -12.27 21.36
CA LYS A 348 -7.89 -13.14 20.29
C LYS A 348 -7.01 -13.07 19.04
N LEU A 349 -6.60 -11.86 18.66
CA LEU A 349 -5.61 -11.63 17.60
C LEU A 349 -4.30 -12.34 17.91
N LEU A 350 -3.79 -12.22 19.15
CA LEU A 350 -2.60 -12.92 19.60
C LEU A 350 -2.74 -14.44 19.41
N LYS A 351 -3.85 -15.02 19.89
CA LYS A 351 -4.08 -16.46 19.78
C LYS A 351 -4.10 -16.93 18.33
N VAL A 352 -4.86 -16.26 17.47
CA VAL A 352 -5.05 -16.67 16.07
C VAL A 352 -3.81 -16.40 15.22
N ALA A 353 -3.14 -15.25 15.39
CA ALA A 353 -1.96 -14.89 14.61
C ALA A 353 -0.69 -15.65 15.02
N ALA A 354 -0.63 -16.19 16.23
CA ALA A 354 0.48 -17.01 16.71
C ALA A 354 0.35 -18.50 16.30
N GLU A 355 -0.83 -18.95 15.87
CA GLU A 355 -1.01 -20.30 15.34
C GLU A 355 -0.07 -20.50 14.14
N PRO A 356 0.72 -21.59 14.10
CA PRO A 356 1.57 -21.88 12.97
C PRO A 356 0.68 -22.17 11.77
N HIS A 357 0.52 -21.16 10.91
CA HIS A 357 0.00 -21.41 9.59
C HIS A 357 1.10 -22.18 8.87
N GLU A 358 0.83 -23.44 8.54
CA GLU A 358 1.51 -24.13 7.45
C GLU A 358 1.29 -23.29 6.20
N CYS A 359 2.14 -22.29 6.00
CA CYS A 359 2.37 -21.82 4.65
C CYS A 359 3.00 -23.03 3.96
N ASP A 360 2.21 -23.70 3.13
CA ASP A 360 2.71 -24.49 2.01
C ASP A 360 3.97 -23.82 1.45
N PRO A 361 4.99 -24.59 1.03
CA PRO A 361 6.27 -24.05 0.59
C PRO A 361 6.01 -22.81 -0.28
N PRO A 362 6.42 -21.62 0.19
CA PRO A 362 5.91 -20.37 -0.33
C PRO A 362 6.21 -20.32 -1.82
N THR A 363 5.16 -20.25 -2.66
CA THR A 363 5.41 -19.99 -4.07
C THR A 363 6.16 -18.65 -4.17
N PRO A 364 7.16 -18.51 -5.06
CA PRO A 364 8.16 -17.43 -5.08
C PRO A 364 7.63 -16.01 -5.36
N HIS A 365 6.34 -15.75 -5.15
CA HIS A 365 5.63 -14.53 -5.53
C HIS A 365 4.88 -13.84 -4.37
N HIS A 366 5.07 -14.28 -3.13
CA HIS A 366 4.39 -13.69 -1.98
C HIS A 366 5.21 -12.52 -1.41
N GLY A 367 4.64 -11.31 -1.44
CA GLY A 367 5.24 -10.07 -0.90
C GLY A 367 5.47 -10.11 0.63
N VAL A 368 5.62 -8.95 1.29
CA VAL A 368 5.63 -8.90 2.77
C VAL A 368 4.23 -9.15 3.35
N PRO A 369 4.07 -9.97 4.40
CA PRO A 369 2.77 -10.26 4.98
C PRO A 369 2.04 -9.06 5.53
N GLN A 370 0.72 -9.03 5.34
CA GLN A 370 -0.14 -8.01 5.95
C GLN A 370 0.03 -7.99 7.47
N LEU A 371 0.19 -9.16 8.09
CA LEU A 371 0.49 -9.28 9.51
C LEU A 371 1.71 -8.44 9.92
N PHE A 372 2.79 -8.40 9.13
CA PHE A 372 3.97 -7.62 9.49
C PHE A 372 3.66 -6.11 9.54
N HIS A 373 2.85 -5.60 8.59
CA HIS A 373 2.43 -4.21 8.62
C HIS A 373 1.55 -3.91 9.85
N CYS A 374 0.63 -4.82 10.20
CA CYS A 374 -0.19 -4.72 11.41
C CYS A 374 0.65 -4.74 12.70
N LEU A 375 1.67 -5.61 12.78
CA LEU A 375 2.59 -5.69 13.92
C LEU A 375 3.47 -4.44 14.05
N HIS A 376 3.87 -3.84 12.92
CA HIS A 376 4.58 -2.57 12.91
C HIS A 376 3.68 -1.40 13.33
N GLU A 377 2.37 -1.46 13.07
CA GLU A 377 1.41 -0.41 13.45
C GLU A 377 1.07 -0.43 14.94
N ILE A 378 0.94 -1.61 15.57
CA ILE A 378 0.64 -1.69 17.01
C ILE A 378 1.83 -1.23 17.89
N ARG A 379 3.07 -1.32 17.40
CA ARG A 379 4.30 -0.85 18.07
C ARG A 379 4.56 -1.41 19.48
N GLU A 380 3.96 -2.54 19.84
CA GLU A 380 4.15 -3.17 21.15
C GLU A 380 5.05 -4.40 21.08
N GLU A 381 6.31 -4.23 21.49
CA GLU A 381 7.35 -5.24 21.34
C GLU A 381 7.01 -6.60 21.99
N VAL A 382 6.38 -6.57 23.17
CA VAL A 382 5.97 -7.80 23.88
C VAL A 382 4.93 -8.57 23.07
N PHE A 383 3.91 -7.88 22.54
CA PHE A 383 2.87 -8.48 21.72
C PHE A 383 3.43 -9.04 20.40
N VAL A 384 4.30 -8.27 19.74
CA VAL A 384 4.97 -8.66 18.50
C VAL A 384 5.86 -9.89 18.71
N SER A 385 6.62 -9.90 19.80
CA SER A 385 7.48 -11.04 20.19
C SER A 385 6.68 -12.31 20.39
N GLN A 386 5.53 -12.25 21.07
CA GLN A 386 4.71 -13.44 21.31
C GLN A 386 4.18 -14.06 20.01
N ILE A 387 3.85 -13.25 19.01
CA ILE A 387 3.36 -13.72 17.69
C ILE A 387 4.51 -14.30 16.86
N LEU A 388 5.62 -13.56 16.74
CA LEU A 388 6.70 -13.92 15.81
C LEU A 388 7.66 -14.99 16.36
N ASN A 389 7.61 -15.27 17.67
CA ASN A 389 8.46 -16.30 18.28
C ASN A 389 8.12 -17.73 17.83
N SER A 390 6.94 -17.98 17.22
CA SER A 390 6.59 -19.30 16.67
C SER A 390 7.22 -19.58 15.30
N TYR A 391 7.72 -18.56 14.60
CA TYR A 391 8.20 -18.68 13.23
C TYR A 391 9.57 -19.36 13.17
N ARG A 392 9.66 -20.47 12.44
CA ARG A 392 10.92 -21.20 12.18
C ARG A 392 11.48 -20.94 10.79
N LYS A 393 10.63 -20.61 9.82
CA LYS A 393 11.02 -20.31 8.44
C LYS A 393 10.31 -19.05 7.97
N ALA A 394 10.99 -18.22 7.21
CA ALA A 394 10.38 -17.04 6.58
C ALA A 394 10.95 -16.81 5.18
N THR A 395 10.08 -16.57 4.22
CA THR A 395 10.42 -16.12 2.87
C THR A 395 9.74 -14.78 2.65
N LEU A 396 10.52 -13.73 2.38
CA LEU A 396 10.01 -12.38 2.22
C LEU A 396 10.39 -11.81 0.86
N VAL A 397 9.40 -11.39 0.07
CA VAL A 397 9.64 -10.60 -1.15
C VAL A 397 9.29 -9.13 -0.89
N ILE A 398 10.32 -8.29 -0.83
CA ILE A 398 10.23 -6.85 -0.63
C ILE A 398 10.24 -6.17 -1.99
N SER A 399 9.15 -5.45 -2.29
CA SER A 399 9.02 -4.71 -3.56
C SER A 399 8.83 -3.20 -3.39
N ARG A 400 8.65 -2.73 -2.15
CA ARG A 400 8.41 -1.32 -1.82
C ARG A 400 9.27 -0.91 -0.63
N SER A 401 9.67 0.37 -0.58
CA SER A 401 10.49 0.89 0.53
C SER A 401 9.85 0.66 1.90
N LYS A 402 8.53 0.86 2.05
CA LYS A 402 7.82 0.59 3.32
C LYS A 402 7.93 -0.85 3.82
N ASP A 403 8.09 -1.80 2.90
CA ASP A 403 8.19 -3.23 3.21
C ASP A 403 9.55 -3.54 3.88
N VAL A 404 10.60 -2.74 3.60
CA VAL A 404 11.94 -2.86 4.22
C VAL A 404 11.88 -2.58 5.70
N GLN A 405 11.35 -1.42 6.10
CA GLN A 405 11.31 -1.03 7.52
C GLN A 405 10.42 -1.96 8.34
N VAL A 406 9.27 -2.33 7.79
CA VAL A 406 8.32 -3.24 8.42
C VAL A 406 8.93 -4.63 8.62
N SER A 407 9.64 -5.15 7.60
CA SER A 407 10.35 -6.43 7.71
C SER A 407 11.50 -6.36 8.71
N ALA A 408 12.30 -5.29 8.66
CA ALA A 408 13.41 -5.09 9.58
C ALA A 408 12.95 -4.96 11.04
N PHE A 409 11.81 -4.33 11.29
CA PHE A 409 11.18 -4.29 12.62
C PHE A 409 10.76 -5.69 13.08
N CYS A 410 9.99 -6.41 12.27
CA CYS A 410 9.44 -7.72 12.64
C CYS A 410 10.53 -8.78 12.84
N LEU A 411 11.54 -8.83 11.96
CA LEU A 411 12.61 -9.83 12.00
C LEU A 411 13.42 -9.80 13.31
N LYS A 412 13.49 -8.66 14.01
CA LYS A 412 14.13 -8.56 15.34
C LYS A 412 13.45 -9.45 16.38
N PHE A 413 12.17 -9.75 16.21
CA PHE A 413 11.35 -10.50 17.15
C PHE A 413 11.20 -11.99 16.78
N CYS A 414 11.69 -12.42 15.62
CA CYS A 414 11.67 -13.82 15.18
C CYS A 414 12.81 -14.65 15.83
N ARG A 415 12.78 -14.86 17.15
CA ARG A 415 13.89 -15.48 17.90
C ARG A 415 14.15 -16.95 17.58
N ARG A 416 13.13 -17.69 17.13
CA ARG A 416 13.21 -19.12 16.75
C ARG A 416 13.35 -19.33 15.24
N LEU A 417 13.56 -18.27 14.48
CA LEU A 417 13.78 -18.36 13.05
C LEU A 417 15.04 -19.19 12.80
N GLN A 418 14.95 -20.21 11.96
CA GLN A 418 16.05 -21.10 11.57
C GLN A 418 16.46 -20.86 10.12
N GLU A 419 15.48 -20.52 9.26
CA GLU A 419 15.67 -20.27 7.84
C GLU A 419 15.03 -18.93 7.48
N LEU A 420 15.78 -18.06 6.81
CA LEU A 420 15.28 -16.83 6.24
C LEU A 420 15.78 -16.67 4.81
N GLU A 421 14.83 -16.51 3.90
CA GLU A 421 15.03 -16.10 2.52
C GLU A 421 14.45 -14.69 2.33
N LEU A 422 15.30 -13.78 1.88
CA LEU A 422 14.93 -12.39 1.65
C LEU A 422 15.22 -12.02 0.20
N THR A 423 14.17 -11.70 -0.55
CA THR A 423 14.26 -11.22 -1.93
C THR A 423 13.81 -9.77 -1.98
N ILE A 424 14.70 -8.86 -2.36
CA ILE A 424 14.38 -7.47 -2.58
C ILE A 424 14.45 -7.21 -4.08
N THR A 425 13.33 -6.76 -4.64
CA THR A 425 13.20 -6.38 -6.04
C THR A 425 12.41 -5.09 -6.10
N LEU A 426 13.11 -3.96 -6.14
CA LEU A 426 12.45 -2.68 -6.27
C LEU A 426 12.06 -2.47 -7.74
N ILE A 427 10.77 -2.24 -7.98
CA ILE A 427 10.30 -1.87 -9.32
C ILE A 427 10.75 -0.44 -9.56
N ILE A 428 11.85 -0.27 -10.28
CA ILE A 428 12.25 1.02 -10.82
C ILE A 428 11.33 1.30 -12.02
N THR A 429 10.23 2.01 -11.79
CA THR A 429 9.57 2.73 -12.88
C THR A 429 10.53 3.80 -13.35
N ARG A 430 11.26 3.54 -14.45
CA ARG A 430 11.98 4.56 -15.20
C ARG A 430 10.96 5.50 -15.84
N ALA A 431 10.41 6.42 -15.06
CA ALA A 431 9.79 7.62 -15.60
C ALA A 431 10.88 8.34 -16.40
N SER A 432 10.76 8.26 -17.72
CA SER A 432 11.82 8.61 -18.65
C SER A 432 11.96 10.13 -18.77
N ARG A 433 13.21 10.61 -18.69
CA ARG A 433 13.83 11.66 -19.54
C ARG A 433 13.02 12.92 -19.90
N LEU A 434 12.21 13.49 -19.00
CA LEU A 434 11.53 14.78 -19.23
C LEU A 434 11.78 15.86 -18.17
N TYR A 435 12.66 15.62 -17.19
CA TYR A 435 13.04 16.63 -16.21
C TYR A 435 14.58 16.71 -16.08
N PRO A 436 15.17 17.91 -16.12
CA PRO A 436 16.62 18.11 -16.00
C PRO A 436 17.15 18.07 -14.56
N ASP A 437 16.31 17.85 -13.55
CA ASP A 437 16.76 17.72 -12.16
C ASP A 437 17.24 16.29 -11.84
N PRO A 438 18.35 16.12 -11.09
CA PRO A 438 18.80 14.83 -10.60
C PRO A 438 17.86 14.32 -9.52
N LEU A 439 16.75 13.70 -9.94
CA LEU A 439 15.80 13.05 -9.05
C LEU A 439 16.30 11.64 -8.69
N PRO A 440 16.30 11.22 -7.41
CA PRO A 440 16.40 9.80 -7.10
C PRO A 440 15.19 9.10 -7.71
N ALA A 441 15.44 8.11 -8.57
CA ALA A 441 14.38 7.37 -9.24
C ALA A 441 13.47 6.73 -8.19
N SER A 442 12.16 6.73 -8.45
CA SER A 442 11.08 6.19 -7.60
C SER A 442 11.22 4.71 -7.19
N GLY A 443 12.29 4.03 -7.57
CA GLY A 443 12.58 2.64 -7.21
C GLY A 443 14.01 2.38 -6.68
N THR A 444 14.79 3.42 -6.35
CA THR A 444 16.09 3.20 -5.68
C THR A 444 15.87 2.84 -4.22
N MET A 445 16.63 1.88 -3.68
CA MET A 445 16.64 1.64 -2.24
C MET A 445 17.28 2.86 -1.58
N ASP A 446 16.51 3.62 -0.80
CA ASP A 446 17.07 4.80 -0.13
C ASP A 446 18.19 4.38 0.85
N PRO A 447 19.23 5.22 1.05
CA PRO A 447 20.35 4.87 1.91
C PRO A 447 19.94 4.51 3.35
N ASP A 448 18.87 5.10 3.87
CA ASP A 448 18.36 4.81 5.21
C ASP A 448 17.72 3.41 5.27
N SER A 449 17.01 3.00 4.23
CA SER A 449 16.46 1.64 4.07
C SER A 449 17.57 0.60 4.04
N VAL A 450 18.69 0.88 3.35
CA VAL A 450 19.87 -0.02 3.38
C VAL A 450 20.44 -0.07 4.79
N LYS A 451 20.57 1.07 5.48
CA LYS A 451 21.08 1.11 6.86
C LYS A 451 20.19 0.34 7.84
N VAL A 452 18.86 0.47 7.70
CA VAL A 452 17.87 -0.27 8.49
C VAL A 452 18.01 -1.77 8.25
N LEU A 453 18.09 -2.20 6.99
CA LEU A 453 18.32 -3.58 6.63
C LEU A 453 19.64 -4.08 7.22
N SER A 454 20.75 -3.38 6.96
CA SER A 454 22.08 -3.69 7.48
C SER A 454 22.12 -3.83 9.00
N THR A 455 21.33 -3.03 9.72
CA THR A 455 21.21 -3.12 11.19
C THR A 455 20.45 -4.37 11.61
N ALA A 456 19.36 -4.71 10.92
CA ALA A 456 18.61 -5.94 11.17
C ALA A 456 19.44 -7.21 10.89
N LEU A 457 20.28 -7.17 9.84
CA LEU A 457 21.15 -8.28 9.46
C LEU A 457 22.31 -8.52 10.44
N LYS A 458 22.76 -7.47 11.15
CA LYS A 458 23.76 -7.56 12.22
C LYS A 458 23.25 -8.17 13.52
N HIS A 459 21.93 -8.34 13.66
CA HIS A 459 21.34 -8.83 14.90
C HIS A 459 21.84 -10.25 15.21
N PRO A 460 22.25 -10.56 16.46
CA PRO A 460 22.90 -11.85 16.80
C PRO A 460 22.00 -13.07 16.55
N HIS A 461 20.68 -12.87 16.54
CA HIS A 461 19.71 -13.92 16.26
C HIS A 461 19.30 -14.02 14.77
N CYS A 462 19.94 -13.27 13.87
CA CYS A 462 19.64 -13.32 12.44
C CYS A 462 20.08 -14.66 11.82
N LYS A 463 19.13 -15.53 11.48
CA LYS A 463 19.38 -16.80 10.77
C LYS A 463 19.16 -16.70 9.25
N LEU A 464 19.56 -15.56 8.67
CA LEU A 464 19.54 -15.35 7.22
C LEU A 464 20.39 -16.43 6.52
N GLN A 465 19.78 -17.16 5.60
CA GLN A 465 20.46 -18.19 4.80
C GLN A 465 20.59 -17.77 3.35
N LYS A 466 19.54 -17.14 2.80
CA LYS A 466 19.49 -16.70 1.41
C LYS A 466 19.11 -15.23 1.34
N LEU A 467 19.91 -14.43 0.65
CA LEU A 467 19.65 -13.03 0.41
C LEU A 467 19.77 -12.74 -1.09
N MET A 468 18.70 -12.27 -1.70
CA MET A 468 18.66 -11.81 -3.08
C MET A 468 18.32 -10.32 -3.08
N LEU A 469 19.29 -9.49 -3.44
CA LEU A 469 19.11 -8.05 -3.63
C LEU A 469 19.31 -7.73 -5.10
N GLU A 470 18.33 -8.05 -5.92
CA GLU A 470 18.46 -7.91 -7.37
C GLU A 470 17.82 -6.61 -7.86
N ASN A 471 18.51 -5.87 -8.72
CA ASN A 471 17.99 -4.63 -9.31
C ASN A 471 17.48 -3.62 -8.24
N CYS A 472 18.29 -3.38 -7.21
CA CYS A 472 17.97 -2.52 -6.08
C CYS A 472 18.68 -1.14 -6.14
N ASP A 473 19.44 -0.89 -7.21
CA ASP A 473 20.30 0.28 -7.39
C ASP A 473 21.28 0.50 -6.24
N LEU A 474 21.90 -0.61 -5.77
CA LEU A 474 22.93 -0.54 -4.74
C LEU A 474 24.17 0.20 -5.29
N THR A 475 24.61 1.23 -4.57
CA THR A 475 25.85 1.97 -4.83
C THR A 475 27.04 1.29 -4.16
N SER A 476 28.26 1.69 -4.51
CA SER A 476 29.49 1.19 -3.85
C SER A 476 29.49 1.45 -2.33
N LEU A 477 28.98 2.61 -1.88
CA LEU A 477 28.86 2.96 -0.47
C LEU A 477 27.83 2.10 0.27
N SER A 478 26.66 1.87 -0.35
CA SER A 478 25.64 1.01 0.26
C SER A 478 26.05 -0.46 0.27
N CYS A 479 26.80 -0.90 -0.75
CA CYS A 479 27.43 -2.23 -0.79
C CYS A 479 28.40 -2.42 0.38
N LYS A 480 29.31 -1.46 0.63
CA LYS A 480 30.23 -1.49 1.77
C LYS A 480 29.52 -1.75 3.10
N SER A 481 28.47 -0.97 3.37
CA SER A 481 27.69 -1.11 4.60
C SER A 481 27.05 -2.49 4.69
N LEU A 482 26.43 -2.96 3.61
CA LEU A 482 25.78 -4.26 3.55
C LEU A 482 26.78 -5.40 3.76
N ILE A 483 27.89 -5.45 3.03
CA ILE A 483 28.90 -6.49 3.15
C ILE A 483 29.46 -6.55 4.57
N SER A 484 29.71 -5.39 5.21
CA SER A 484 30.13 -5.35 6.61
C SER A 484 29.12 -5.98 7.57
N SER A 485 27.82 -5.87 7.28
CA SER A 485 26.75 -6.53 8.05
C SER A 485 26.68 -8.02 7.80
N LEU A 486 26.90 -8.46 6.56
CA LEU A 486 26.89 -9.87 6.20
C LEU A 486 28.12 -10.62 6.76
N ALA A 487 29.27 -9.95 6.93
CA ALA A 487 30.47 -10.51 7.55
C ALA A 487 30.22 -11.07 8.97
N SER A 488 29.28 -10.47 9.72
CA SER A 488 28.88 -10.95 11.04
C SER A 488 27.93 -12.16 10.98
N ASN A 489 27.34 -12.47 9.83
CA ASN A 489 26.36 -13.53 9.69
C ASN A 489 27.04 -14.88 9.40
N LYS A 490 26.84 -15.84 10.30
CA LYS A 490 27.43 -17.19 10.21
C LYS A 490 26.52 -18.23 9.53
N ASN A 491 25.36 -17.82 9.01
CA ASN A 491 24.37 -18.72 8.39
C ASN A 491 24.15 -18.45 6.90
N LEU A 492 24.66 -17.33 6.36
CA LEU A 492 24.41 -16.91 4.98
C LEU A 492 25.14 -17.82 3.98
N THR A 493 24.40 -18.69 3.30
CA THR A 493 24.94 -19.61 2.29
C THR A 493 24.73 -19.12 0.87
N HIS A 494 23.72 -18.27 0.61
CA HIS A 494 23.40 -17.77 -0.73
C HIS A 494 23.25 -16.25 -0.74
N LEU A 495 23.96 -15.60 -1.66
CA LEU A 495 23.89 -14.15 -1.89
C LEU A 495 23.75 -13.87 -3.39
N SER A 496 22.71 -13.14 -3.77
CA SER A 496 22.58 -12.55 -5.11
C SER A 496 22.57 -11.04 -5.01
N LEU A 497 23.46 -10.38 -5.74
CA LEU A 497 23.49 -8.93 -5.93
C LEU A 497 23.28 -8.56 -7.41
N ALA A 498 22.69 -9.46 -8.20
CA ALA A 498 22.56 -9.31 -9.64
C ALA A 498 21.88 -7.98 -10.04
N LYS A 499 22.26 -7.43 -11.20
CA LYS A 499 21.69 -6.20 -11.77
C LYS A 499 21.85 -4.97 -10.86
N ASN A 500 22.88 -4.91 -10.02
CA ASN A 500 23.28 -3.68 -9.33
C ASN A 500 24.63 -3.21 -9.86
N ALA A 501 24.77 -1.92 -10.18
CA ALA A 501 26.02 -1.36 -10.69
C ALA A 501 27.07 -1.17 -9.58
N LEU A 502 27.54 -2.28 -9.00
CA LEU A 502 28.53 -2.29 -7.93
C LEU A 502 29.86 -1.70 -8.39
N LYS A 503 30.24 -1.96 -9.65
CA LYS A 503 31.57 -1.68 -10.21
C LYS A 503 32.70 -2.38 -9.43
N ASP A 504 33.93 -2.25 -9.90
CA ASP A 504 35.09 -2.93 -9.34
C ASP A 504 35.35 -2.51 -7.88
N ASP A 505 35.28 -1.21 -7.58
CA ASP A 505 35.45 -0.67 -6.22
C ASP A 505 34.39 -1.19 -5.23
N GLY A 506 33.14 -1.32 -5.68
CA GLY A 506 32.05 -1.82 -4.85
C GLY A 506 32.16 -3.32 -4.58
N ALA A 507 32.74 -4.08 -5.52
CA ALA A 507 32.96 -5.52 -5.38
C ALA A 507 34.22 -5.86 -4.57
N LYS A 508 35.22 -4.98 -4.53
CA LYS A 508 36.48 -5.20 -3.79
C LYS A 508 36.29 -5.66 -2.35
N GLN A 509 35.33 -5.09 -1.63
CA GLN A 509 35.04 -5.49 -0.25
C GLN A 509 34.38 -6.85 -0.13
N LEU A 510 33.57 -7.24 -1.10
CA LEU A 510 32.99 -8.57 -1.16
C LEU A 510 34.11 -9.61 -1.38
N TRP A 511 35.07 -9.35 -2.27
CA TRP A 511 36.23 -10.21 -2.47
C TRP A 511 37.10 -10.32 -1.23
N ASN A 512 37.37 -9.19 -0.56
CA ASN A 512 38.10 -9.20 0.72
C ASN A 512 37.38 -9.99 1.80
N ALA A 513 36.05 -9.87 1.90
CA ALA A 513 35.26 -10.64 2.86
C ALA A 513 35.30 -12.15 2.58
N LEU A 514 35.33 -12.54 1.31
CA LEU A 514 35.43 -13.94 0.89
C LEU A 514 36.80 -14.57 1.18
N GLN A 515 37.87 -13.78 1.30
CA GLN A 515 39.17 -14.32 1.71
C GLN A 515 39.15 -14.91 3.14
N CYS A 516 38.17 -14.55 3.96
CA CYS A 516 38.01 -15.10 5.32
C CYS A 516 37.37 -16.50 5.29
N SER A 517 38.10 -17.52 5.76
CA SER A 517 37.62 -18.92 5.81
C SER A 517 36.35 -19.14 6.63
N GLN A 518 36.03 -18.21 7.54
CA GLN A 518 34.82 -18.27 8.37
C GLN A 518 33.56 -17.77 7.64
N TYR A 519 33.66 -17.31 6.39
CA TYR A 519 32.52 -16.83 5.64
C TYR A 519 31.79 -18.02 4.99
N PRO A 520 30.54 -18.35 5.40
CA PRO A 520 29.87 -19.61 5.06
C PRO A 520 29.22 -19.60 3.66
N LEU A 521 29.53 -18.60 2.84
CA LEU A 521 28.86 -18.39 1.56
C LEU A 521 29.24 -19.50 0.58
N GLN A 522 28.21 -20.19 0.06
CA GLN A 522 28.34 -21.29 -0.89
C GLN A 522 27.95 -20.88 -2.32
N ARG A 523 27.00 -19.94 -2.46
CA ARG A 523 26.56 -19.42 -3.76
C ARG A 523 26.62 -17.91 -3.79
N LEU A 524 27.27 -17.36 -4.80
CA LEU A 524 27.35 -15.94 -5.07
C LEU A 524 26.91 -15.63 -6.52
N VAL A 525 25.95 -14.73 -6.69
CA VAL A 525 25.48 -14.27 -8.00
C VAL A 525 25.78 -12.77 -8.15
N LEU A 526 26.63 -12.42 -9.12
CA LEU A 526 27.04 -11.06 -9.49
C LEU A 526 26.73 -10.75 -10.95
N ARG A 527 25.67 -11.35 -11.48
CA ARG A 527 25.25 -11.16 -12.88
C ARG A 527 24.91 -9.69 -13.17
N ASN A 528 25.46 -9.13 -14.25
CA ASN A 528 25.22 -7.73 -14.69
C ASN A 528 25.49 -6.71 -13.56
N CYS A 529 26.69 -6.76 -12.97
CA CYS A 529 27.10 -5.89 -11.87
C CYS A 529 28.07 -4.77 -12.28
N ALA A 530 28.28 -4.58 -13.58
CA ALA A 530 29.26 -3.65 -14.16
C ALA A 530 30.70 -3.90 -13.69
N LEU A 531 31.07 -5.19 -13.51
CA LEU A 531 32.43 -5.60 -13.20
C LEU A 531 33.30 -5.64 -14.45
N THR A 532 34.58 -5.31 -14.30
CA THR A 532 35.59 -5.31 -15.36
C THR A 532 36.79 -6.19 -15.00
N SER A 533 37.78 -6.26 -15.90
CA SER A 533 39.05 -6.97 -15.66
C SER A 533 39.80 -6.48 -14.41
N GLU A 534 39.56 -5.25 -13.96
CA GLU A 534 40.25 -4.64 -12.82
C GLU A 534 39.97 -5.36 -11.48
N CYS A 535 38.80 -5.99 -11.32
CA CYS A 535 38.51 -6.74 -10.09
C CYS A 535 38.98 -8.20 -10.11
N CYS A 536 39.48 -8.70 -11.26
CA CYS A 536 39.89 -10.09 -11.42
C CYS A 536 41.04 -10.52 -10.49
N PRO A 537 42.07 -9.69 -10.21
CA PRO A 537 43.12 -10.05 -9.24
C PRO A 537 42.59 -10.26 -7.82
N ASP A 538 41.73 -9.35 -7.34
CA ASP A 538 41.10 -9.46 -6.02
C ASP A 538 40.20 -10.71 -5.95
N MET A 539 39.46 -10.99 -7.04
CA MET A 539 38.59 -12.15 -7.17
C MET A 539 39.39 -13.47 -7.21
N ALA A 540 40.48 -13.54 -7.98
CA ALA A 540 41.36 -14.71 -8.04
C ALA A 540 41.95 -15.04 -6.66
N SER A 541 42.43 -14.02 -5.94
CA SER A 541 42.93 -14.16 -4.56
C SER A 541 41.85 -14.64 -3.59
N ALA A 542 40.60 -14.19 -3.76
CA ALA A 542 39.48 -14.66 -2.96
C ALA A 542 39.13 -16.13 -3.23
N LEU A 543 39.12 -16.55 -4.50
CA LEU A 543 38.84 -17.94 -4.89
C LEU A 543 39.93 -18.91 -4.43
N ASP A 544 41.19 -18.50 -4.46
CA ASP A 544 42.32 -19.31 -3.99
C ASP A 544 42.19 -19.64 -2.48
N LYS A 545 41.85 -18.62 -1.67
CA LYS A 545 41.75 -18.73 -0.21
C LYS A 545 40.41 -19.29 0.28
N ASN A 546 39.32 -19.08 -0.45
CA ASN A 546 37.99 -19.49 -0.01
C ASN A 546 37.67 -20.94 -0.41
N LYS A 547 37.40 -21.78 0.58
CA LYS A 547 37.07 -23.22 0.36
C LYS A 547 35.56 -23.54 0.48
N ASN A 548 34.76 -22.54 0.82
CA ASN A 548 33.31 -22.70 1.07
C ASN A 548 32.47 -22.42 -0.19
N LEU A 549 32.93 -21.50 -1.05
CA LEU A 549 32.20 -21.09 -2.24
C LEU A 549 32.17 -22.23 -3.27
N ARG A 550 30.96 -22.68 -3.62
CA ARG A 550 30.70 -23.78 -4.56
C ARG A 550 30.17 -23.30 -5.90
N SER A 551 29.47 -22.18 -5.93
CA SER A 551 28.89 -21.61 -7.15
C SER A 551 29.09 -20.10 -7.20
N LEU A 552 29.65 -19.64 -8.31
CA LEU A 552 29.81 -18.24 -8.65
C LEU A 552 29.10 -18.01 -9.99
N ASP A 553 28.34 -16.93 -10.15
CA ASP A 553 27.74 -16.52 -11.42
C ASP A 553 28.18 -15.07 -11.71
N LEU A 554 29.01 -14.90 -12.74
CA LEU A 554 29.54 -13.62 -13.20
C LEU A 554 28.93 -13.15 -14.53
N GLY A 555 27.83 -13.76 -14.97
CA GLY A 555 27.29 -13.52 -16.31
C GLY A 555 27.02 -12.03 -16.59
N PHE A 556 27.10 -11.61 -17.86
CA PHE A 556 26.81 -10.23 -18.28
C PHE A 556 27.70 -9.15 -17.61
N ASN A 557 28.94 -9.49 -17.24
CA ASN A 557 29.99 -8.53 -16.89
C ASN A 557 31.05 -8.44 -17.99
N SER A 558 31.88 -7.40 -17.96
CA SER A 558 32.89 -7.11 -18.98
C SER A 558 34.31 -7.46 -18.50
N LEU A 559 34.52 -8.72 -18.12
CA LEU A 559 35.77 -9.19 -17.52
C LEU A 559 36.95 -9.26 -18.51
N LYS A 560 36.65 -9.32 -19.82
CA LYS A 560 37.62 -9.49 -20.92
C LYS A 560 38.46 -10.78 -20.80
N ASP A 561 39.25 -11.06 -21.82
CA ASP A 561 40.05 -12.29 -21.90
C ASP A 561 41.14 -12.32 -20.82
N ASP A 562 41.85 -11.21 -20.58
CA ASP A 562 42.88 -11.12 -19.56
C ASP A 562 42.35 -11.43 -18.14
N GLY A 563 41.14 -10.95 -17.83
CA GLY A 563 40.48 -11.21 -16.57
C GLY A 563 40.05 -12.68 -16.41
N LEU A 564 39.62 -13.32 -17.51
CA LEU A 564 39.27 -14.74 -17.51
C LEU A 564 40.50 -15.64 -17.35
N ILE A 565 41.63 -15.29 -17.97
CA ILE A 565 42.90 -16.01 -17.82
C ILE A 565 43.30 -16.08 -16.34
N LEU A 566 43.23 -14.95 -15.62
CA LEU A 566 43.53 -14.90 -14.18
C LEU A 566 42.61 -15.80 -13.35
N LEU A 567 41.31 -15.83 -13.68
CA LEU A 567 40.35 -16.69 -12.98
C LEU A 567 40.61 -18.16 -13.27
N CYS A 568 40.89 -18.52 -14.52
CA CYS A 568 41.27 -19.88 -14.88
C CYS A 568 42.50 -20.35 -14.12
N GLN A 569 43.52 -19.50 -13.97
CA GLN A 569 44.72 -19.81 -13.18
C GLN A 569 44.39 -20.09 -11.70
N ALA A 570 43.54 -19.28 -11.08
CA ALA A 570 43.10 -19.50 -9.69
C ALA A 570 42.32 -20.82 -9.54
N LEU A 571 41.54 -21.21 -10.55
CA LEU A 571 40.75 -22.44 -10.55
C LEU A 571 41.56 -23.71 -10.85
N MET A 572 42.78 -23.58 -11.37
CA MET A 572 43.70 -24.73 -11.49
C MET A 572 44.21 -25.22 -10.13
N ASN A 573 43.99 -24.47 -9.04
CA ASN A 573 44.31 -24.94 -7.71
C ASN A 573 43.42 -26.16 -7.35
N PRO A 574 44.00 -27.35 -7.09
CA PRO A 574 43.23 -28.55 -6.76
C PRO A 574 42.42 -28.43 -5.46
N ASP A 575 42.80 -27.49 -4.59
CA ASP A 575 42.06 -27.19 -3.37
C ASP A 575 40.90 -26.19 -3.62
N SER A 576 40.60 -25.81 -4.87
CA SER A 576 39.46 -24.94 -5.16
C SER A 576 38.14 -25.61 -4.77
N GLY A 577 37.32 -24.92 -3.99
CA GLY A 577 35.99 -25.41 -3.61
C GLY A 577 34.94 -25.26 -4.70
N LEU A 578 35.23 -24.47 -5.74
CA LEU A 578 34.27 -24.02 -6.74
C LEU A 578 33.89 -25.15 -7.72
N GLN A 579 32.60 -25.38 -7.90
CA GLN A 579 32.03 -26.42 -8.77
C GLN A 579 31.34 -25.83 -10.00
N ILE A 580 30.83 -24.60 -9.89
CA ILE A 580 30.07 -23.91 -10.94
C ILE A 580 30.59 -22.46 -11.04
N LEU A 581 30.94 -22.03 -12.25
CA LEU A 581 31.30 -20.64 -12.59
C LEU A 581 30.39 -20.08 -13.70
#